data_AF-A0A8H6MR83-F1
#
_entry.id   AF-A0A8H6MR83-F1
#
_cell.length_a   1.000
_cell.length_b   1.000
_cell.length_c   1.000
_cell.angle_alpha   90.00
_cell.angle_beta   90.00
_cell.angle_gamma   90.00
#
_symmetry.space_group_name_H-M   'P 1'
#
loop_
_entity.id
_entity.type
_entity.pdbx_description
1 polymer ?
#
loop_
_entity_poly.entity_id
_entity_poly.type
_entity_poly.pdbx_seq_one_letter_code
_entity_poly.pdbx_strand_id
1 'polypeptide(L)'
;MQFTSVLSLVAFTAVQATATPLAETSSLTERQASGCTYFAAPRCCVPTVCQCGNGAVYQLNQDNLNAGRHGCDPPWGYIAASNSQFPGYCCRTTEGQVLEGITGEEALEYASPDRFDIAQ
;
A
#
# COMPACT_ATOMS: atom_id res chain seq x y z
N MET A 1 26.41 66.60 21.18
CA MET A 1 27.74 65.95 21.08
C MET A 1 27.77 64.90 22.20
N GLN A 2 27.45 63.64 21.93
CA GLN A 2 28.31 62.58 21.35
C GLN A 2 29.39 62.12 22.34
N PHE A 3 29.18 60.97 22.99
CA PHE A 3 29.80 59.62 22.79
C PHE A 3 31.12 59.47 23.56
N THR A 4 31.29 58.51 24.46
CA THR A 4 31.89 57.16 24.23
C THR A 4 32.31 56.62 25.62
N SER A 5 32.49 55.33 25.93
CA SER A 5 32.33 54.06 25.22
C SER A 5 32.24 52.96 26.28
N VAL A 6 31.35 52.00 26.07
CA VAL A 6 31.19 50.76 26.84
C VAL A 6 32.09 49.70 26.19
N LEU A 7 32.92 48.99 26.97
CA LEU A 7 33.59 47.78 26.49
C LEU A 7 33.45 46.68 27.54
N SER A 8 32.39 45.88 27.45
CA SER A 8 32.25 44.63 28.20
C SER A 8 32.41 43.46 27.24
N LEU A 9 33.50 42.71 27.43
CA LEU A 9 33.77 41.43 26.80
C LEU A 9 32.72 40.40 27.28
N VAL A 10 32.00 39.77 26.35
CA VAL A 10 31.24 38.55 26.63
C VAL A 10 31.87 37.43 25.83
N ALA A 11 32.57 36.53 26.51
CA ALA A 11 33.12 35.31 25.95
C ALA A 11 31.98 34.28 25.78
N PHE A 12 31.65 33.95 24.53
CA PHE A 12 30.72 32.87 24.20
C PHE A 12 31.46 31.53 24.25
N THR A 13 31.15 30.70 25.25
CA THR A 13 31.56 29.28 25.27
C THR A 13 30.62 28.49 24.37
N ALA A 14 31.12 28.03 23.22
CA ALA A 14 30.38 27.17 22.31
C ALA A 14 30.22 25.77 22.93
N VAL A 15 29.00 25.40 23.28
CA VAL A 15 28.63 24.02 23.63
C VAL A 15 28.53 23.24 22.32
N GLN A 16 29.48 22.35 22.09
CA GLN A 16 29.45 21.40 20.97
C GLN A 16 28.45 20.30 21.31
N ALA A 17 27.23 20.40 20.77
CA ALA A 17 26.26 19.31 20.80
C ALA A 17 26.74 18.21 19.83
N THR A 18 27.22 17.08 20.35
CA THR A 18 27.49 15.88 19.56
C THR A 18 26.15 15.29 19.15
N ALA A 19 25.68 15.64 17.95
CA ALA A 19 24.57 14.93 17.32
C ALA A 19 25.03 13.51 17.04
N THR A 20 24.60 12.56 17.88
CA THR A 20 24.60 11.14 17.53
C THR A 20 23.77 10.98 16.26
N PRO A 21 24.32 10.47 15.15
CA PRO A 21 23.49 10.11 14.02
C PRO A 21 22.52 9.03 14.52
N LEU A 22 21.24 9.40 14.59
CA LEU A 22 20.17 8.42 14.72
C LEU A 22 20.32 7.56 13.47
N ALA A 23 20.82 6.33 13.64
CA ALA A 23 20.76 5.33 12.60
C ALA A 23 19.27 5.07 12.36
N GLU A 24 18.68 5.89 11.49
CA GLU A 24 17.40 5.64 10.90
C GLU A 24 17.60 4.35 10.11
N THR A 25 17.27 3.24 10.76
CA THR A 25 16.91 2.00 10.09
C THR A 25 15.58 2.28 9.38
N SER A 26 15.64 3.17 8.39
CA SER A 26 14.74 3.15 7.26
C SER A 26 15.03 1.81 6.60
N SER A 27 14.37 0.76 7.11
CA SER A 27 14.13 -0.45 6.37
C SER A 27 13.40 0.01 5.12
N LEU A 28 14.16 0.36 4.09
CA LEU A 28 13.69 0.49 2.74
C LEU A 28 13.17 -0.90 2.40
N THR A 29 11.94 -1.16 2.81
CA THR A 29 11.13 -2.24 2.25
C THR A 29 11.22 -1.96 0.78
N GLU A 30 11.95 -2.82 0.08
CA GLU A 30 12.18 -2.74 -1.34
C GLU A 30 10.84 -2.40 -1.98
N ARG A 31 10.73 -1.16 -2.47
CA ARG A 31 9.48 -0.64 -3.02
C ARG A 31 9.19 -1.52 -4.21
N GLN A 32 8.20 -2.41 -4.10
CA GLN A 32 7.79 -3.29 -5.18
C GLN A 32 7.51 -2.40 -6.40
N ALA A 33 8.37 -2.50 -7.43
CA ALA A 33 8.39 -1.57 -8.55
C ALA A 33 7.11 -1.71 -9.39
N SER A 34 6.51 -2.89 -9.40
CA SER A 34 5.25 -3.20 -10.07
C SER A 34 4.00 -2.58 -9.43
N GLY A 35 4.05 -2.19 -8.14
CA GLY A 35 2.85 -1.80 -7.39
C GLY A 35 1.83 -2.93 -7.19
N CYS A 36 2.27 -4.19 -7.33
CA CYS A 36 1.44 -5.38 -7.16
C CYS A 36 1.89 -6.21 -5.95
N THR A 37 0.92 -6.62 -5.14
CA THR A 37 1.12 -7.38 -3.90
C THR A 37 0.50 -8.76 -4.01
N TYR A 38 0.87 -9.66 -3.10
CA TYR A 38 0.19 -10.94 -2.98
C TYR A 38 -1.22 -10.74 -2.45
N PHE A 39 -2.18 -11.39 -3.09
CA PHE A 39 -3.57 -11.44 -2.66
C PHE A 39 -4.06 -12.88 -2.70
N ALA A 40 -4.89 -13.26 -1.73
CA ALA A 40 -5.61 -14.53 -1.75
C ALA A 40 -6.98 -14.34 -1.10
N ALA A 41 -8.02 -14.87 -1.72
CA ALA A 41 -9.35 -14.93 -1.14
C ALA A 41 -9.86 -16.38 -1.24
N PRO A 42 -9.39 -17.28 -0.36
CA PRO A 42 -9.76 -18.69 -0.41
C PRO A 42 -11.26 -18.90 -0.19
N ARG A 43 -11.91 -18.02 0.58
CA ARG A 43 -13.39 -18.01 0.73
C ARG A 43 -14.14 -17.66 -0.56
N CYS A 44 -13.46 -17.04 -1.51
CA CYS A 44 -13.99 -16.67 -2.82
C CYS A 44 -13.40 -17.50 -3.96
N CYS A 45 -12.74 -18.62 -3.64
CA CYS A 45 -12.09 -19.49 -4.62
C CYS A 45 -11.01 -18.78 -5.46
N VAL A 46 -10.44 -17.70 -4.92
CA VAL A 46 -9.28 -17.02 -5.52
C VAL A 46 -8.03 -17.54 -4.81
N PRO A 47 -7.13 -18.28 -5.51
CA PRO A 47 -5.87 -18.74 -4.95
C PRO A 47 -4.91 -17.56 -4.73
N THR A 48 -3.69 -17.84 -4.27
CA THR A 48 -2.66 -16.80 -4.19
C THR A 48 -2.31 -16.30 -5.59
N VAL A 49 -2.51 -15.00 -5.79
CA VAL A 49 -2.31 -14.28 -7.05
C VAL A 49 -1.63 -12.94 -6.78
N CYS A 50 -1.25 -12.23 -7.82
CA CYS A 50 -0.76 -10.87 -7.73
C CYS A 50 -1.90 -9.89 -7.99
N GLN A 51 -2.18 -8.99 -7.04
CA GLN A 51 -3.15 -7.92 -7.22
C GLN A 51 -2.46 -6.56 -7.20
N CYS A 52 -2.72 -5.74 -8.22
CA CYS A 52 -2.15 -4.41 -8.35
C CYS A 52 -3.11 -3.33 -7.83
N GLY A 53 -2.61 -2.12 -7.62
CA GLY A 53 -3.40 -1.00 -7.06
C GLY A 53 -4.66 -0.62 -7.87
N ASN A 54 -4.74 -0.98 -9.15
CA ASN A 54 -5.93 -0.82 -9.99
C ASN A 54 -6.96 -1.96 -9.84
N GLY A 55 -6.71 -2.94 -8.97
CA GLY A 55 -7.56 -4.10 -8.76
C GLY A 55 -7.30 -5.28 -9.69
N ALA A 56 -6.48 -5.09 -10.75
CA ALA A 56 -6.18 -6.13 -11.72
C ALA A 56 -5.38 -7.29 -11.09
N VAL A 57 -5.70 -8.48 -11.54
CA VAL A 57 -5.18 -9.75 -11.03
C VAL A 57 -4.27 -10.38 -12.08
N TYR A 58 -3.08 -10.79 -11.65
CA TYR A 58 -2.04 -11.38 -12.46
C TYR A 58 -1.52 -12.68 -11.84
N GLN A 59 -0.89 -13.49 -12.67
CA GLN A 59 -0.20 -14.69 -12.24
C GLN A 59 1.03 -14.34 -11.40
N LEU A 60 1.31 -15.21 -10.42
CA LEU A 60 2.58 -15.21 -9.72
C LEU A 60 3.71 -15.51 -10.71
N ASN A 61 4.77 -14.71 -10.64
CA ASN A 61 6.02 -14.97 -11.33
C ASN A 61 6.80 -16.07 -10.60
N GLN A 62 6.64 -17.32 -11.07
CA GLN A 62 7.28 -18.47 -10.45
C GLN A 62 8.80 -18.43 -10.59
N ASP A 63 9.34 -17.81 -11.65
CA ASP A 63 10.79 -17.65 -11.81
C ASP A 63 11.36 -16.75 -10.72
N ASN A 64 10.66 -15.66 -10.39
CA ASN A 64 11.04 -14.80 -9.27
C ASN A 64 10.96 -15.56 -7.95
N LEU A 65 9.89 -16.33 -7.71
CA LEU A 65 9.76 -17.14 -6.49
C LEU A 65 10.89 -18.17 -6.37
N ASN A 66 11.22 -18.86 -7.46
CA ASN A 66 12.31 -19.84 -7.52
C ASN A 66 13.68 -19.18 -7.29
N ALA A 67 13.84 -17.92 -7.70
CA ALA A 67 15.04 -17.12 -7.46
C ALA A 67 15.07 -16.43 -6.07
N GLY A 68 14.10 -16.71 -5.19
CA GLY A 68 14.00 -16.10 -3.86
C GLY A 68 13.59 -14.62 -3.86
N ARG A 69 13.02 -14.13 -4.98
CA ARG A 69 12.53 -12.76 -5.17
C ARG A 69 11.01 -12.69 -5.00
N HIS A 70 10.48 -11.47 -5.08
CA HIS A 70 9.06 -11.22 -5.02
C HIS A 70 8.33 -11.69 -6.30
N GLY A 71 7.42 -12.67 -6.17
CA GLY A 71 6.64 -13.24 -7.25
C GLY A 71 5.64 -12.27 -7.92
N CYS A 72 5.39 -11.10 -7.33
CA CYS A 72 4.56 -10.07 -7.97
C CYS A 72 5.35 -8.87 -8.46
N ASP A 73 6.68 -8.94 -8.48
CA ASP A 73 7.53 -7.84 -8.93
C ASP A 73 8.63 -8.27 -9.92
N PRO A 74 8.38 -8.24 -11.24
CA PRO A 74 7.08 -8.01 -11.88
C PRO A 74 6.19 -9.25 -11.82
N PRO A 75 4.85 -9.09 -11.89
CA PRO A 75 3.94 -10.21 -12.02
C PRO A 75 4.03 -10.84 -13.43
N TRP A 76 3.38 -11.98 -13.61
CA TRP A 76 3.28 -12.68 -14.90
C TRP A 76 2.00 -12.30 -15.66
N GLY A 77 1.43 -13.23 -16.42
CA GLY A 77 0.27 -13.00 -17.28
C GLY A 77 -0.93 -12.42 -16.53
N TYR A 78 -1.60 -11.48 -17.18
CA TYR A 78 -2.88 -10.96 -16.73
C TYR A 78 -3.93 -12.07 -16.67
N ILE A 79 -4.76 -12.04 -15.62
CA ILE A 79 -5.86 -12.99 -15.41
C ILE A 79 -7.22 -12.28 -15.52
N ALA A 80 -7.42 -11.19 -14.78
CA ALA A 80 -8.71 -10.52 -14.68
C ALA A 80 -8.57 -9.06 -14.23
N ALA A 81 -9.58 -8.21 -14.49
CA ALA A 81 -9.50 -6.79 -14.11
C ALA A 81 -9.83 -6.57 -12.63
N SER A 82 -10.47 -7.56 -11.99
CA SER A 82 -10.78 -7.58 -10.57
C SER A 82 -10.91 -9.02 -10.06
N ASN A 83 -10.90 -9.19 -8.73
CA ASN A 83 -11.12 -10.49 -8.09
C ASN A 83 -12.46 -11.12 -8.49
N SER A 84 -13.52 -10.32 -8.68
CA SER A 84 -14.85 -10.80 -9.06
C SER A 84 -14.90 -11.44 -10.46
N GLN A 85 -13.97 -11.04 -11.33
CA GLN A 85 -13.81 -11.57 -12.69
C GLN A 85 -12.77 -12.70 -12.74
N PHE A 86 -12.23 -13.12 -11.61
CA PHE A 86 -11.27 -14.22 -11.55
C PHE A 86 -11.94 -15.52 -12.02
N PRO A 87 -11.27 -16.33 -12.86
CA PRO A 87 -11.83 -17.60 -13.32
C PRO A 87 -12.06 -18.54 -12.13
N GLY A 88 -13.33 -18.86 -11.86
CA GLY A 88 -13.72 -19.67 -10.72
C GLY A 88 -14.08 -18.90 -9.45
N TYR A 89 -14.24 -17.57 -9.54
CA TYR A 89 -14.73 -16.76 -8.42
C TYR A 89 -16.07 -17.28 -7.90
N CYS A 90 -16.11 -17.66 -6.62
CA CYS A 90 -17.28 -18.34 -6.03
C CYS A 90 -17.98 -17.50 -4.94
N CYS A 91 -17.47 -16.31 -4.65
CA CYS A 91 -18.16 -15.40 -3.75
C CYS A 91 -19.37 -14.79 -4.44
N ARG A 92 -20.55 -14.97 -3.84
CA ARG A 92 -21.77 -14.28 -4.23
C ARG A 92 -21.94 -13.09 -3.31
N THR A 93 -22.22 -11.91 -3.86
CA THR A 93 -22.79 -10.82 -3.08
C THR A 93 -24.16 -11.26 -2.58
N THR A 94 -24.56 -10.82 -1.39
CA THR A 94 -25.79 -11.24 -0.70
C THR A 94 -27.08 -10.92 -1.46
N GLU A 95 -26.99 -10.28 -2.63
CA GLU A 95 -28.11 -9.89 -3.48
C GLU A 95 -28.04 -10.46 -4.90
N GLY A 96 -27.22 -11.48 -5.16
CA GLY A 96 -27.32 -12.28 -6.40
C GLY A 96 -27.12 -11.52 -7.72
N GLN A 97 -26.57 -10.30 -7.70
CA GLN A 97 -26.24 -9.55 -8.91
C GLN A 97 -24.75 -9.68 -9.21
N VAL A 98 -24.47 -10.41 -10.29
CA VAL A 98 -23.26 -10.22 -11.08
C VAL A 98 -23.27 -8.76 -11.51
N LEU A 99 -22.29 -7.97 -11.05
CA LEU A 99 -22.12 -6.58 -11.44
C LEU A 99 -21.65 -6.53 -12.91
N GLU A 100 -22.54 -6.87 -13.85
CA GLU A 100 -22.41 -6.47 -15.24
C GLU A 100 -22.62 -4.95 -15.30
N GLY A 101 -21.52 -4.21 -15.26
CA GLY A 101 -21.47 -2.86 -15.83
C GLY A 101 -21.96 -1.71 -14.97
N ILE A 102 -21.39 -1.51 -13.76
CA ILE A 102 -21.48 -0.18 -13.13
C ILE A 102 -20.27 0.64 -13.58
N THR A 103 -20.48 1.46 -14.60
CA THR A 103 -19.57 2.56 -14.94
C THR A 103 -19.63 3.62 -13.83
N GLY A 104 -18.51 3.83 -13.15
CA GLY A 104 -17.99 5.18 -12.89
C GLY A 104 -18.50 6.00 -11.70
N GLU A 105 -19.67 5.75 -11.10
CA GLU A 105 -20.19 6.72 -10.11
C GLU A 105 -20.94 6.18 -8.88
N GLU A 106 -21.43 4.94 -8.86
CA GLU A 106 -22.14 4.37 -7.68
C GLU A 106 -21.29 3.46 -6.77
N ALA A 107 -20.00 3.29 -7.04
CA ALA A 107 -19.13 2.38 -6.26
C ALA A 107 -18.68 2.94 -4.89
N LEU A 108 -18.97 4.22 -4.60
CA LEU A 108 -18.50 4.90 -3.38
C LEU A 108 -19.44 4.78 -2.18
N GLU A 109 -20.71 4.40 -2.36
CA GLU A 109 -21.63 4.24 -1.23
C GLU A 109 -21.53 2.85 -0.57
N TYR A 110 -21.05 1.83 -1.30
CA TYR A 110 -20.95 0.45 -0.80
C TYR A 110 -19.58 0.08 -0.19
N ALA A 111 -18.61 1.01 -0.19
CA ALA A 111 -17.27 0.78 0.33
C ALA A 111 -17.07 1.32 1.77
N SER A 112 -18.14 1.65 2.50
CA SER A 112 -18.04 2.11 3.88
C SER A 112 -18.39 0.97 4.86
N PRO A 113 -17.41 0.42 5.62
CA PRO A 113 -17.65 -0.63 6.62
C PRO A 113 -18.41 -0.15 7.88
N ASP A 114 -18.78 1.12 8.00
CA ASP A 114 -19.33 1.71 9.24
C ASP A 114 -20.87 1.82 9.27
N ARG A 115 -21.61 0.76 8.87
CA ARG A 115 -23.07 0.73 9.12
C ARG A 115 -23.63 -0.61 9.60
N PHE A 116 -22.81 -1.39 10.30
CA PHE A 116 -23.32 -2.38 11.24
C PHE A 116 -23.31 -1.76 12.66
N ASP A 117 -24.49 -1.77 13.28
CA ASP A 117 -24.76 -1.52 14.71
C ASP A 117 -24.90 -0.07 15.21
N ILE A 118 -26.04 0.57 14.88
CA ILE A 118 -26.87 1.22 15.93
C ILE A 118 -28.36 1.03 15.59
N ALA A 119 -28.92 -0.11 15.97
CA ALA A 119 -30.35 -0.28 16.21
C ALA A 119 -30.59 -1.55 17.05
N GLN A 120 -30.37 -1.45 18.36
CA GLN A 120 -31.31 -1.84 19.43
C GLN A 120 -30.69 -1.62 20.80
#